data_AF-A0A076HIB7-F1
#
_entry.id   AF-A0A076HIB7-F1
#
_cell.length_a   1.000
_cell.length_b   1.000
_cell.length_c   1.000
_cell.angle_alpha   90.00
_cell.angle_beta   90.00
_cell.angle_gamma   90.00
#
_symmetry.space_group_name_H-M   'P 1'
#
loop_
_entity.id
_entity.type
_entity.pdbx_description
1 polymer ?
#
loop_
_entity_poly.entity_id
_entity_poly.type
_entity_poly.pdbx_seq_one_letter_code
_entity_poly.pdbx_strand_id
1 'polypeptide(L)'
;MPEQKPEVNQRKPFSGMRVLIAVAIGASFGLAVAYFLKVLIDNTPAEIDLSRLRLFYLMVITSGGLGGFALETMRQLQDEATDPAYRHNNPHRGRRR
;
A
#
# COMPACT_ATOMS: atom_id res chain seq x y z
N MET A 1 -12.11 39.45 -4.53
CA MET A 1 -11.12 38.45 -4.07
C MET A 1 -11.78 37.08 -4.24
N PRO A 2 -11.26 36.16 -5.08
CA PRO A 2 -11.88 34.84 -5.17
C PRO A 2 -11.67 34.12 -3.84
N GLU A 3 -12.74 33.57 -3.28
CA GLU A 3 -12.69 32.74 -2.08
C GLU A 3 -11.72 31.57 -2.31
N GLN A 4 -10.59 31.56 -1.59
CA GLN A 4 -9.74 30.39 -1.47
C GLN A 4 -10.54 29.30 -0.77
N LYS A 5 -11.18 28.42 -1.54
CA LYS A 5 -11.73 27.19 -1.01
C LYS A 5 -10.58 26.40 -0.36
N PRO A 6 -10.76 25.89 0.86
CA PRO A 6 -9.71 25.13 1.52
C PRO A 6 -9.26 23.95 0.64
N GLU A 7 -7.96 23.90 0.38
CA GLU A 7 -7.29 22.90 -0.48
C GLU A 7 -7.41 21.46 0.06
N VAL A 8 -7.75 21.35 1.35
CA VAL A 8 -7.76 20.13 2.15
C VAL A 8 -9.14 19.94 2.80
N ASN A 9 -9.77 18.79 2.56
CA ASN A 9 -11.06 18.46 3.14
C ASN A 9 -10.93 17.89 4.56
N GLN A 10 -11.07 18.75 5.58
CA GLN A 10 -10.93 18.40 7.01
C GLN A 10 -11.91 17.34 7.54
N ARG A 11 -12.92 16.93 6.76
CA ARG A 11 -13.92 15.93 7.20
C ARG A 11 -13.34 14.52 7.37
N LYS A 12 -12.16 14.24 6.82
CA LYS A 12 -11.56 12.90 6.88
C LYS A 12 -10.04 13.02 7.05
N PRO A 13 -9.56 13.21 8.29
CA PRO A 13 -8.14 13.40 8.54
C PRO A 13 -7.34 12.13 8.22
N PHE A 14 -6.06 12.33 7.91
CA PHE A 14 -5.09 11.26 7.73
C PHE A 14 -5.07 10.30 8.93
N SER A 15 -5.07 9.00 8.65
CA SER A 15 -5.12 7.93 9.64
C SER A 15 -3.89 7.04 9.55
N GLY A 16 -2.95 7.24 10.47
CA GLY A 16 -1.74 6.42 10.58
C GLY A 16 -2.04 4.94 10.90
N MET A 17 -3.09 4.66 11.68
CA MET A 17 -3.52 3.28 11.96
C MET A 17 -3.90 2.52 10.68
N ARG A 18 -4.63 3.17 9.76
CA ARG A 18 -4.99 2.56 8.47
C ARG A 18 -3.75 2.28 7.63
N VAL A 19 -2.76 3.18 7.66
CA VAL A 19 -1.47 2.97 7.00
C VAL A 19 -0.73 1.77 7.60
N LEU A 20 -0.71 1.62 8.93
CA LEU A 20 -0.10 0.45 9.57
C LEU A 20 -0.81 -0.86 9.19
N ILE A 21 -2.14 -0.86 9.11
CA ILE A 21 -2.91 -2.01 8.64
C ILE A 21 -2.55 -2.32 7.18
N ALA A 22 -2.46 -1.31 6.33
CA ALA A 22 -2.07 -1.50 4.93
C ALA A 22 -0.64 -2.05 4.79
N VAL A 23 0.31 -1.59 5.62
CA VAL A 23 1.67 -2.15 5.70
C VAL A 23 1.62 -3.62 6.10
N ALA A 24 0.85 -3.98 7.13
CA ALA A 24 0.72 -5.36 7.58
C ALA A 24 0.13 -6.27 6.49
N ILE A 25 -0.90 -5.80 5.78
CA ILE A 25 -1.48 -6.51 4.64
C ILE A 25 -0.46 -6.66 3.52
N GLY A 26 0.23 -5.59 3.13
CA GLY A 26 1.26 -5.62 2.09
C GLY A 26 2.41 -6.57 2.44
N ALA A 27 2.87 -6.55 3.69
CA ALA A 27 3.90 -7.46 4.19
C ALA A 27 3.42 -8.92 4.19
N SER A 28 2.14 -9.17 4.49
CA SER A 28 1.56 -10.53 4.42
C SER A 28 1.56 -11.10 2.99
N PHE A 29 1.28 -10.26 1.99
CA PHE A 29 1.43 -10.65 0.58
C PHE A 29 2.91 -10.88 0.23
N GLY A 30 3.81 -10.01 0.67
CA GLY A 30 5.26 -10.21 0.51
C GLY A 30 5.75 -11.52 1.13
N LEU A 31 5.21 -11.90 2.29
CA LEU A 31 5.50 -13.18 2.95
C LEU A 31 5.00 -14.37 2.14
N ALA A 32 3.78 -14.30 1.60
CA ALA A 32 3.24 -15.34 0.73
C ALA A 32 4.10 -15.54 -0.53
N VAL A 33 4.53 -14.45 -1.17
CA VAL A 33 5.42 -14.49 -2.33
C VAL A 33 6.80 -15.05 -1.95
N ALA A 34 7.38 -14.60 -0.83
CA ALA A 34 8.66 -15.12 -0.34
C ALA A 34 8.60 -16.62 -0.05
N TYR A 35 7.50 -17.11 0.54
CA TYR A 35 7.28 -18.53 0.76
C TYR A 35 7.19 -19.31 -0.55
N PHE A 36 6.44 -18.80 -1.54
CA PHE A 36 6.36 -19.41 -2.86
C PHE A 36 7.75 -19.50 -3.53
N LEU A 37 8.54 -18.42 -3.48
CA LEU A 37 9.90 -18.39 -4.00
C LEU A 37 10.81 -19.38 -3.28
N LYS A 38 10.66 -19.52 -1.96
CA LYS A 38 11.37 -20.54 -1.19
C LYS A 38 11.09 -21.93 -1.70
N VAL A 39 9.82 -22.29 -1.93
CA VAL A 39 9.45 -23.60 -2.46
C VAL A 39 10.12 -23.84 -3.82
N LEU A 40 10.17 -22.84 -4.71
CA LEU A 40 10.84 -22.99 -6.00
C LEU A 40 12.35 -23.22 -5.85
N ILE A 41 13.00 -22.43 -5.00
CA ILE A 41 14.45 -22.48 -4.79
C ILE A 41 14.85 -23.82 -4.16
N ASP A 42 14.12 -24.27 -3.14
CA ASP A 42 14.37 -25.55 -2.46
C ASP A 42 14.20 -26.77 -3.41
N ASN A 43 13.46 -26.61 -4.51
CA ASN A 43 13.29 -27.64 -5.55
C ASN A 43 14.21 -27.46 -6.76
N THR A 44 15.15 -26.50 -6.71
CA THR A 44 16.12 -26.24 -7.79
C THR A 44 17.51 -26.70 -7.33
N PRO A 45 18.34 -27.34 -8.18
CA PRO A 45 19.68 -27.81 -7.81
C PRO A 45 20.72 -26.69 -7.61
N ALA A 46 20.30 -25.45 -7.35
CA ALA A 46 21.17 -24.30 -7.21
C ALA A 46 21.67 -24.18 -5.77
N GLU A 47 22.99 -24.25 -5.57
CA GLU A 47 23.60 -23.91 -4.28
C GLU A 47 23.66 -22.39 -4.11
N ILE A 48 22.90 -21.87 -3.16
CA ILE A 48 22.82 -20.44 -2.86
C ILE A 48 23.23 -20.22 -1.40
N ASP A 49 24.08 -19.23 -1.17
CA ASP A 49 24.43 -18.80 0.18
C ASP A 49 23.19 -18.40 1.00
N LEU A 50 23.07 -18.98 2.20
CA LEU A 50 21.92 -18.81 3.10
C LEU A 50 21.72 -17.35 3.53
N SER A 51 22.80 -16.58 3.70
CA SER A 51 22.72 -15.19 4.13
C SER A 51 22.12 -14.31 3.04
N ARG A 52 22.56 -14.50 1.79
CA ARG A 52 21.97 -13.84 0.61
C ARG A 52 20.50 -14.20 0.43
N LEU A 53 20.16 -15.47 0.60
CA LEU A 53 18.79 -15.94 0.45
C LEU A 53 17.86 -15.33 1.52
N ARG A 54 18.33 -15.20 2.77
CA ARG A 54 17.60 -14.54 3.85
C ARG A 54 17.38 -13.05 3.57
N LEU A 55 18.40 -12.35 3.09
CA LEU A 55 18.28 -10.94 2.70
C LEU A 55 17.28 -10.77 1.56
N PHE A 56 17.32 -11.65 0.56
CA PHE A 56 16.37 -11.66 -0.54
C PHE A 56 14.92 -11.78 -0.04
N TYR A 57 14.61 -12.75 0.82
CA TYR A 57 13.27 -12.87 1.39
C TYR A 57 12.86 -11.67 2.23
N LEU A 58 13.77 -11.10 3.03
CA LEU A 58 13.50 -9.87 3.78
C LEU A 58 13.19 -8.69 2.85
N MET A 59 13.91 -8.55 1.73
CA MET A 59 13.63 -7.51 0.72
C MET A 59 12.25 -7.70 0.09
N VAL A 60 11.85 -8.92 -0.24
CA VAL A 60 10.51 -9.21 -0.79
C VAL A 60 9.40 -8.86 0.21
N ILE A 61 9.56 -9.25 1.47
CA ILE A 61 8.54 -8.97 2.51
C ILE A 61 8.43 -7.47 2.78
N THR A 62 9.57 -6.80 2.97
CA THR A 62 9.61 -5.35 3.26
C THR A 62 9.09 -4.52 2.09
N SER A 63 9.41 -4.89 0.84
CA SER A 63 8.86 -4.21 -0.34
C SER A 63 7.34 -4.36 -0.44
N GLY A 64 6.77 -5.52 -0.10
CA GLY A 64 5.32 -5.69 0.01
C GLY A 64 4.70 -4.74 1.02
N GLY A 65 5.32 -4.61 2.20
CA GLY A 65 4.90 -3.65 3.24
C GLY A 65 4.98 -2.19 2.78
N LEU A 66 6.09 -1.80 2.13
CA LEU A 66 6.27 -0.47 1.54
C LEU A 66 5.26 -0.17 0.42
N GLY A 67 4.88 -1.17 -0.37
CA GLY A 67 3.81 -1.06 -1.36
C GLY A 67 2.46 -0.76 -0.70
N GLY A 68 2.10 -1.49 0.36
CA GLY A 68 0.89 -1.23 1.14
C GLY A 68 0.88 0.18 1.77
N PHE A 69 2.02 0.61 2.30
CA PHE A 69 2.23 1.99 2.79
C PHE A 69 1.96 3.03 1.71
N ALA A 70 2.61 2.91 0.54
CA ALA A 70 2.51 3.89 -0.53
C ALA A 70 1.08 3.98 -1.08
N LEU A 71 0.39 2.84 -1.20
CA LEU A 71 -0.99 2.80 -1.68
C LEU A 71 -1.97 3.48 -0.72
N GLU A 72 -1.90 3.19 0.58
CA GLU A 72 -2.84 3.77 1.56
C GLU A 72 -2.54 5.26 1.83
N THR A 73 -1.26 5.65 1.86
CA THR A 73 -0.91 7.07 1.98
C THR A 73 -1.40 7.86 0.79
N MET A 74 -1.16 7.40 -0.44
CA MET A 74 -1.68 8.07 -1.64
C MET A 74 -3.21 8.07 -1.69
N ARG A 75 -3.86 6.97 -1.30
CA ARG A 75 -5.32 6.92 -1.22
C ARG A 75 -5.88 7.95 -0.25
N GLN A 76 -5.26 8.13 0.93
CA GLN A 76 -5.70 9.14 1.90
C GLN A 76 -5.44 10.57 1.41
N LEU A 77 -4.27 10.82 0.80
CA LEU A 77 -3.95 12.14 0.23
C LEU A 77 -4.89 12.50 -0.93
N GLN A 78 -5.23 11.54 -1.80
CA GLN A 78 -6.22 11.74 -2.86
C GLN A 78 -7.64 11.95 -2.31
N ASP A 79 -8.02 11.26 -1.22
CA ASP A 79 -9.31 11.47 -0.54
C ASP A 79 -9.42 12.88 0.09
N GLU A 80 -8.29 13.45 0.53
CA GLU A 80 -8.21 14.75 1.20
C GLU A 80 -8.13 15.92 0.20
N ALA A 81 -7.64 15.68 -1.03
CA ALA A 81 -7.54 16.69 -2.08
C ALA A 81 -8.92 17.25 -2.50
N THR A 82 -9.04 18.58 -2.48
CA THR A 82 -10.26 19.27 -2.94
C THR A 82 -10.29 19.49 -4.46
N ASP A 83 -9.14 19.32 -5.13
CA ASP A 83 -9.00 19.49 -6.58
C ASP A 83 -9.87 18.45 -7.35
N PRO A 84 -10.77 18.90 -8.25
CA PRO A 84 -11.58 18.01 -9.06
C PRO A 84 -10.77 17.02 -9.93
N ALA A 85 -9.53 17.32 -10.29
CA ALA A 85 -8.66 16.40 -11.03
C ALA A 85 -8.25 15.17 -10.20
N TYR A 86 -8.17 15.32 -8.87
CA TYR A 86 -7.78 14.25 -7.95
C TYR A 86 -8.98 13.61 -7.23
N ARG A 87 -10.14 14.26 -7.24
CA ARG A 87 -11.39 13.66 -6.78
C ARG A 87 -11.82 12.53 -7.70
N HIS A 88 -11.71 11.29 -7.20
CA HIS A 88 -12.47 10.18 -7.77
C HIS A 88 -13.97 10.45 -7.60
N ASN A 89 -14.61 10.97 -8.64
CA ASN A 89 -16.06 11.07 -8.71
C ASN A 89 -16.61 9.65 -8.83
N ASN A 90 -16.98 9.02 -7.71
CA ASN A 90 -17.56 7.68 -7.72
C ASN A 90 -19.05 7.80 -8.11
N PRO A 91 -19.45 7.48 -9.36
CA PRO A 91 -20.84 7.64 -9.83
C PRO A 91 -21.81 6.73 -9.08
N HIS A 92 -21.32 5.71 -8.36
CA HIS A 92 -22.15 4.77 -7.61
C HIS A 92 -22.38 5.15 -6.14
N ARG A 93 -21.82 6.27 -5.65
CA ARG A 93 -21.97 6.69 -4.25
C ARG A 93 -23.23 7.52 -3.96
N GLY A 94 -24.23 7.45 -4.84
CA GLY A 94 -25.44 8.29 -4.75
C GLY A 94 -26.71 7.59 -5.23
N ARG A 95 -27.11 6.48 -4.59
CA ARG A 95 -28.51 6.03 -4.64
C ARG A 95 -28.88 5.15 -3.45
N ARG A 96 -28.89 5.75 -2.26
CA ARG A 96 -29.75 5.26 -1.17
C ARG A 96 -30.71 6.39 -0.83
N ARG A 97 -31.96 6.23 -1.28
CA ARG A 97 -33.12 6.97 -0.79
C ARG A 97 -33.42 6.50 0.62
#